data_AF-A0A6T8FN14-F1
#
_entry.id   AF-A0A6T8FN14-F1
#
_cell.length_a   1.000
_cell.length_b   1.000
_cell.length_c   1.000
_cell.angle_alpha   90.00
_cell.angle_beta   90.00
_cell.angle_gamma   90.00
#
_symmetry.space_group_name_H-M   'P 1'
#
loop_
_entity.id
_entity.type
_entity.pdbx_description
1 polymer ?
#
loop_
_entity_poly.entity_id
_entity_poly.type
_entity_poly.pdbx_seq_one_letter_code
_entity_poly.pdbx_strand_id
1 'polypeptide(L)'
;MILRNETISALMLLVSLPLISGFAGLSTTRPLRISTPTTTTLHSTPTPDDIPSQSRLEGNRREPTIAEISIIDDMITKLLAAPSHELPRVVSKAIRVVSSPRFFLRIAERTDMATSDAEKDKLSELAGNLVSTLEAVVSTTEKVLDDTALDVENIVKAAAEPLSGEFLVPLLPERIASMREVMDQIESPRLDEGFLTTIDSWMNKSGQDGMDGMVVILQKVLQIYAGTVITRARNTGDAPSPAAVLFEELLNMDTDNWDFQLRNKIGEGEELLSSEALMAEIQRTIESVVLGLENGSMAQRVQAEYLRELITRVEAMPQE
;
A
#
# COMPACT_ATOMS: atom_id res chain seq x y z
N MET A 1 6.23 30.72 20.47
CA MET A 1 5.06 29.85 20.70
C MET A 1 5.46 28.45 20.28
N ILE A 2 5.69 27.58 21.27
CA ILE A 2 6.40 26.29 21.17
C ILE A 2 5.37 25.21 20.81
N LEU A 3 5.25 24.87 19.52
CA LEU A 3 4.47 23.72 19.04
C LEU A 3 5.16 22.95 17.89
N ARG A 4 6.42 23.27 17.56
CA ARG A 4 7.12 22.72 16.38
C ARG A 4 7.69 21.30 16.52
N ASN A 5 7.65 20.66 17.70
CA ASN A 5 8.44 19.43 17.95
C ASN A 5 7.64 18.12 18.17
N GLU A 6 6.33 18.20 18.44
CA GLU A 6 5.53 17.01 18.76
C GLU A 6 5.03 16.26 17.51
N THR A 7 4.69 16.97 16.43
CA THR A 7 4.27 16.35 15.16
C THR A 7 5.43 15.66 14.43
N ILE A 8 6.64 16.21 14.49
CA ILE A 8 7.86 15.59 13.97
C ILE A 8 8.22 14.34 14.79
N SER A 9 8.03 14.38 16.11
CA SER A 9 8.23 13.20 16.97
C SER A 9 7.23 12.07 16.69
N ALA A 10 5.97 12.40 16.37
CA ALA A 10 4.98 11.41 15.96
C ALA A 10 5.35 10.74 14.61
N LEU A 11 5.89 11.51 13.66
CA LEU A 11 6.40 10.99 12.38
C LEU A 11 7.65 10.10 12.58
N MET A 12 8.52 10.42 13.54
CA MET A 12 9.72 9.63 13.87
C MET A 12 9.41 8.29 14.56
N LEU A 13 8.35 8.24 15.38
CA LEU A 13 7.90 7.01 16.05
C LEU A 13 7.23 6.02 15.09
N LEU A 14 6.62 6.50 14.00
CA LEU A 14 5.87 5.67 13.04
C LEU A 14 6.73 4.94 11.98
N VAL A 15 7.99 5.34 11.77
CA VAL A 15 8.86 4.82 10.68
C VAL A 15 9.96 3.87 11.18
N SER A 16 9.82 3.29 12.37
CA SER A 16 10.86 2.43 12.98
C SER A 16 11.03 1.02 12.37
N LEU A 17 10.68 0.83 11.09
CA LEU A 17 10.99 -0.37 10.31
C LEU A 17 11.60 0.04 8.97
N PRO A 18 12.82 -0.38 8.62
CA PRO A 18 13.43 -0.01 7.35
C PRO A 18 12.70 -0.71 6.20
N LEU A 19 12.01 0.05 5.35
CA LEU A 19 12.05 -0.23 3.92
C LEU A 19 13.44 0.17 3.42
N ILE A 20 13.92 -0.57 2.42
CA ILE A 20 15.25 -0.43 1.81
C ILE A 20 15.56 1.05 1.61
N SER A 21 16.75 1.48 2.07
CA SER A 21 17.26 2.85 2.05
C SER A 21 17.30 3.47 0.64
N GLY A 22 16.14 3.78 0.05
CA GLY A 22 16.01 4.26 -1.32
C GLY A 22 16.20 5.77 -1.44
N PHE A 23 15.73 6.56 -0.49
CA PHE A 23 15.72 8.03 -0.65
C PHE A 23 17.06 8.73 -0.37
N ALA A 24 18.11 8.01 0.05
CA ALA A 24 19.42 8.59 0.36
C ALA A 24 20.47 8.25 -0.71
N GLY A 25 21.07 9.27 -1.30
CA GLY A 25 22.03 9.19 -2.40
C GLY A 25 23.28 8.32 -2.16
N LEU A 26 23.82 7.83 -3.28
CA LEU A 26 25.05 7.06 -3.44
C LEU A 26 26.26 7.67 -2.71
N SER A 27 26.96 6.87 -1.91
CA SER A 27 28.44 6.87 -1.79
C SER A 27 29.00 5.70 -0.96
N THR A 28 29.91 4.97 -1.60
CA THR A 28 31.05 4.22 -1.00
C THR A 28 30.85 2.79 -0.47
N THR A 29 31.31 1.87 -1.33
CA THR A 29 31.89 0.52 -1.18
C THR A 29 32.23 -0.09 0.21
N ARG A 30 31.93 -1.42 0.28
CA ARG A 30 32.74 -2.57 0.84
C ARG A 30 32.44 -3.06 2.28
N PRO A 31 32.84 -4.30 2.67
CA PRO A 31 32.34 -5.65 2.30
C PRO A 31 31.73 -6.46 3.49
N LEU A 32 31.09 -7.58 3.14
CA LEU A 32 30.48 -8.63 3.98
C LEU A 32 31.36 -9.19 5.12
N ARG A 33 30.72 -9.50 6.26
CA ARG A 33 31.20 -10.52 7.21
C ARG A 33 30.06 -11.27 7.92
N ILE A 34 30.10 -12.59 7.78
CA ILE A 34 29.29 -13.62 8.45
C ILE A 34 29.68 -13.71 9.93
N SER A 35 28.72 -13.94 10.85
CA SER A 35 28.82 -14.90 11.97
C SER A 35 27.52 -14.97 12.81
N THR A 36 27.04 -16.20 13.02
CA THR A 36 26.07 -16.66 14.05
C THR A 36 26.64 -16.54 15.48
N PRO A 37 25.83 -16.55 16.56
CA PRO A 37 25.58 -17.82 17.27
C PRO A 37 24.22 -17.98 18.00
N THR A 38 23.77 -19.24 18.00
CA THR A 38 23.24 -20.11 19.08
C THR A 38 22.34 -19.60 20.21
N THR A 39 21.11 -20.12 20.16
CA THR A 39 20.15 -20.59 21.19
C THR A 39 20.59 -20.62 22.66
N THR A 40 19.77 -20.03 23.53
CA THR A 40 19.59 -20.45 24.94
C THR A 40 18.10 -20.54 25.25
N THR A 41 17.66 -21.69 25.74
CA THR A 41 16.32 -22.01 26.22
C THR A 41 16.11 -21.52 27.65
N LEU A 42 15.00 -20.83 27.93
CA LEU A 42 14.45 -20.73 29.28
C LEU A 42 12.93 -20.91 29.29
N HIS A 43 12.53 -21.78 30.20
CA HIS A 43 11.21 -22.26 30.52
C HIS A 43 10.40 -21.15 31.20
N SER A 44 9.14 -20.94 30.81
CA SER A 44 8.22 -20.04 31.51
C SER A 44 6.84 -20.70 31.58
N THR A 45 6.34 -20.79 32.81
CA THR A 45 5.03 -21.33 33.22
C THR A 45 3.89 -20.41 32.77
N PRO A 46 2.74 -20.94 32.30
CA PRO A 46 1.66 -20.11 31.78
C PRO A 46 0.79 -19.50 32.91
N THR A 47 0.47 -18.22 32.75
CA THR A 47 -0.50 -17.44 33.55
C THR A 47 -1.91 -17.55 32.94
N PRO A 48 -3.00 -17.35 33.73
CA PRO A 48 -4.37 -17.68 33.30
C PRO A 48 -5.02 -16.77 32.25
N ASP A 49 -4.31 -15.77 31.72
CA ASP A 49 -4.85 -14.79 30.75
C ASP A 49 -4.21 -14.88 29.36
N ASP A 50 -3.58 -16.01 29.02
CA ASP A 50 -3.12 -16.29 27.66
C ASP A 50 -4.33 -16.61 26.75
N ILE A 51 -4.91 -15.58 26.12
CA ILE A 51 -5.75 -15.77 24.93
C ILE A 51 -4.80 -16.15 23.78
N PRO A 52 -4.81 -17.38 23.27
CA PRO A 52 -3.91 -17.75 22.20
C PRO A 52 -4.37 -17.05 20.92
N SER A 53 -3.55 -16.13 20.43
CA SER A 53 -3.60 -15.62 19.05
C SER A 53 -3.08 -16.68 18.07
N GLN A 54 -3.52 -17.93 18.22
CA GLN A 54 -3.21 -19.02 17.32
C GLN A 54 -4.33 -19.16 16.29
N SER A 55 -3.94 -19.09 15.02
CA SER A 55 -4.75 -19.24 13.80
C SER A 55 -5.74 -20.42 13.90
N ARG A 56 -7.01 -20.18 14.26
CA ARG A 56 -8.03 -21.24 14.48
C ARG A 56 -8.62 -21.86 13.21
N LEU A 57 -7.96 -21.70 12.07
CA LEU A 57 -8.34 -22.34 10.81
C LEU A 57 -7.07 -22.85 10.15
N GLU A 58 -6.36 -23.73 10.87
CA GLU A 58 -5.34 -24.61 10.30
C GLU A 58 -6.01 -25.43 9.19
N GLY A 59 -5.80 -25.00 7.95
CA GLY A 59 -6.52 -25.52 6.79
C GLY A 59 -6.49 -27.04 6.74
N ASN A 60 -7.67 -27.66 6.63
CA ASN A 60 -7.98 -29.04 6.21
C ASN A 60 -7.13 -30.22 6.75
N ARG A 61 -6.21 -30.01 7.71
CA ARG A 61 -5.21 -31.02 8.12
C ARG A 61 -5.67 -31.92 9.27
N ARG A 62 -6.74 -31.56 9.97
CA ARG A 62 -7.33 -32.36 11.05
C ARG A 62 -8.86 -32.35 10.99
N GLU A 63 -9.48 -33.29 11.70
CA GLU A 63 -10.92 -33.26 11.92
C GLU A 63 -11.32 -32.01 12.73
N PRO A 64 -12.42 -31.33 12.35
CA PRO A 64 -12.87 -30.16 13.06
C PRO A 64 -13.38 -30.55 14.45
N THR A 65 -13.02 -29.76 15.44
CA THR A 65 -13.56 -29.85 16.79
C THR A 65 -15.05 -29.52 16.77
N ILE A 66 -15.78 -29.98 17.80
CA ILE A 66 -17.20 -29.69 17.98
C ILE A 66 -17.49 -28.18 17.95
N ALA A 67 -16.58 -27.38 18.52
CA ALA A 67 -16.69 -25.93 18.50
C ALA A 67 -16.55 -25.35 17.08
N GLU A 68 -15.64 -25.87 16.27
CA GLU A 68 -15.47 -25.46 14.86
C GLU A 68 -16.68 -25.84 14.01
N ILE A 69 -17.26 -27.02 14.24
CA ILE A 69 -18.50 -27.46 13.58
C ILE A 69 -19.65 -26.50 13.91
N SER A 70 -19.82 -26.13 15.19
CA SER A 70 -20.84 -25.17 15.61
C SER A 70 -20.69 -23.81 14.94
N ILE A 71 -19.46 -23.32 14.78
CA ILE A 71 -19.19 -22.04 14.08
C ILE A 71 -19.58 -22.13 12.61
N ILE A 72 -19.26 -23.26 11.95
CA ILE A 72 -19.64 -23.50 10.55
C ILE A 72 -21.16 -23.54 10.43
N ASP A 73 -21.85 -24.23 11.34
CA ASP A 73 -23.32 -24.33 11.33
C ASP A 73 -24.02 -22.99 11.52
N ASP A 74 -23.52 -22.17 12.44
CA ASP A 74 -24.02 -20.80 12.64
C ASP A 74 -23.84 -19.97 11.37
N MET A 75 -22.71 -20.13 10.67
CA MET A 75 -22.44 -19.40 9.45
C MET A 75 -23.32 -19.88 8.27
N ILE A 76 -23.53 -21.19 8.12
CA ILE A 76 -24.48 -21.74 7.14
C ILE A 76 -25.88 -21.18 7.42
N THR A 77 -26.29 -21.14 8.68
CA THR A 77 -27.61 -20.61 9.08
C THR A 77 -27.75 -19.12 8.74
N LYS A 78 -26.70 -18.32 8.98
CA LYS A 78 -26.67 -16.89 8.60
C LYS A 78 -26.71 -16.69 7.09
N LEU A 79 -26.01 -17.51 6.32
CA LEU A 79 -25.99 -17.44 4.86
C LEU A 79 -27.31 -17.88 4.23
N LEU A 80 -27.97 -18.90 4.80
CA LEU A 80 -29.34 -19.31 4.40
C LEU A 80 -30.37 -18.21 4.60
N ALA A 81 -30.18 -17.37 5.62
CA ALA A 81 -31.07 -16.26 5.94
C ALA A 81 -30.71 -14.96 5.18
N ALA A 82 -29.52 -14.88 4.60
CA ALA A 82 -29.06 -13.69 3.89
C ALA A 82 -29.73 -13.59 2.51
N PRO A 83 -30.15 -12.38 2.08
CA PRO A 83 -30.68 -12.21 0.74
C PRO A 83 -29.57 -12.38 -0.31
N SER A 84 -29.89 -12.91 -1.49
CA SER A 84 -28.89 -13.32 -2.49
C SER A 84 -27.94 -12.19 -2.94
N HIS A 85 -28.40 -10.93 -2.91
CA HIS A 85 -27.59 -9.77 -3.28
C HIS A 85 -26.55 -9.37 -2.21
N GLU A 86 -26.68 -9.85 -0.97
CA GLU A 86 -25.69 -9.63 0.08
C GLU A 86 -24.59 -10.70 0.11
N LEU A 87 -24.82 -11.85 -0.54
CA LEU A 87 -23.89 -12.98 -0.54
C LEU A 87 -22.48 -12.60 -1.00
N PRO A 88 -22.25 -11.83 -2.08
CA PRO A 88 -20.89 -11.45 -2.49
C PRO A 88 -20.11 -10.76 -1.38
N ARG A 89 -20.72 -9.80 -0.68
CA ARG A 89 -20.08 -9.05 0.40
C ARG A 89 -19.73 -9.96 1.59
N VAL A 90 -20.67 -10.82 1.99
CA VAL A 90 -20.48 -11.74 3.12
C VAL A 90 -19.43 -12.80 2.79
N VAL A 91 -19.48 -13.35 1.57
CA VAL A 91 -18.52 -14.32 1.05
C VAL A 91 -17.11 -13.74 1.00
N SER A 92 -16.91 -12.52 0.46
CA SER A 92 -15.59 -11.89 0.43
C SER A 92 -14.99 -11.69 1.82
N LYS A 93 -15.81 -11.28 2.81
CA LYS A 93 -15.34 -11.09 4.20
C LYS A 93 -15.02 -12.41 4.90
N ALA A 94 -15.71 -13.48 4.55
CA ALA A 94 -15.55 -14.80 5.16
C ALA A 94 -14.80 -15.79 4.25
N ILE A 95 -14.15 -15.32 3.19
CA ILE A 95 -13.69 -16.12 2.04
C ILE A 95 -12.87 -17.33 2.49
N ARG A 96 -11.98 -17.16 3.46
CA ARG A 96 -11.13 -18.24 4.00
C ARG A 96 -11.92 -19.42 4.56
N VAL A 97 -13.09 -19.16 5.15
CA VAL A 97 -13.94 -20.21 5.74
C VAL A 97 -14.88 -20.78 4.68
N VAL A 98 -15.57 -19.92 3.93
CA VAL A 98 -16.60 -20.36 2.96
C VAL A 98 -16.02 -21.01 1.71
N SER A 99 -14.77 -20.72 1.35
CA SER A 99 -14.07 -21.42 0.25
C SER A 99 -13.49 -22.77 0.65
N SER A 100 -13.58 -23.16 1.93
CA SER A 100 -13.00 -24.41 2.40
C SER A 100 -13.85 -25.63 2.00
N PRO A 101 -13.24 -26.74 1.54
CA PRO A 101 -13.93 -28.00 1.28
C PRO A 101 -14.78 -28.49 2.47
N ARG A 102 -14.31 -28.23 3.71
CA ARG A 102 -15.02 -28.61 4.94
C ARG A 102 -16.36 -27.89 5.09
N PHE A 103 -16.44 -26.64 4.66
CA PHE A 103 -17.68 -25.87 4.69
C PHE A 103 -18.75 -26.52 3.81
N PHE A 104 -18.38 -26.92 2.59
CA PHE A 104 -19.28 -27.62 1.66
C PHE A 104 -19.64 -29.03 2.12
N LEU A 105 -18.70 -29.78 2.71
CA LEU A 105 -19.00 -31.08 3.31
C LEU A 105 -20.02 -30.95 4.45
N ARG A 106 -19.95 -29.88 5.25
CA ARG A 106 -20.92 -29.65 6.31
C ARG A 106 -22.30 -29.27 5.76
N ILE A 107 -22.38 -28.53 4.66
CA ILE A 107 -23.65 -28.28 3.95
C ILE A 107 -24.25 -29.61 3.46
N ALA A 108 -23.43 -30.49 2.89
CA ALA A 108 -23.88 -31.82 2.44
C ALA A 108 -24.42 -32.66 3.62
N GLU A 109 -23.70 -32.72 4.74
CA GLU A 109 -24.15 -33.43 5.94
C GLU A 109 -25.48 -32.86 6.48
N ARG A 110 -25.63 -31.53 6.53
CA ARG A 110 -26.91 -30.89 6.91
C ARG A 110 -28.03 -31.22 5.91
N THR A 111 -27.70 -31.38 4.63
CA THR A 111 -28.67 -31.77 3.60
C THR A 111 -29.13 -33.21 3.81
N ASP A 112 -28.23 -34.12 4.17
CA ASP A 112 -28.57 -35.52 4.50
C ASP A 112 -29.41 -35.63 5.78
N MET A 113 -29.16 -34.75 6.76
CA MET A 113 -29.91 -34.68 8.02
C MET A 113 -31.26 -33.95 7.90
N ALA A 114 -31.48 -33.17 6.84
CA ALA A 114 -32.70 -32.41 6.65
C ALA A 114 -33.90 -33.34 6.44
N THR A 115 -35.00 -33.04 7.12
CA THR A 115 -36.20 -33.90 7.15
C THR A 115 -37.26 -33.50 6.12
N SER A 116 -37.13 -32.31 5.52
CA SER A 116 -38.06 -31.80 4.50
C SER A 116 -37.32 -31.54 3.19
N ASP A 117 -37.96 -31.86 2.06
CA ASP A 117 -37.41 -31.60 0.73
C ASP A 117 -37.16 -30.11 0.52
N ALA A 118 -38.03 -29.24 1.05
CA ALA A 118 -37.86 -27.79 1.00
C ALA A 118 -36.59 -27.28 1.72
N GLU A 119 -36.13 -27.95 2.78
CA GLU A 119 -34.88 -27.60 3.46
C GLU A 119 -33.66 -28.12 2.69
N LYS A 120 -33.76 -29.32 2.11
CA LYS A 120 -32.72 -29.89 1.23
C LYS A 120 -32.49 -29.03 0.01
N ASP A 121 -33.57 -28.54 -0.60
CA ASP A 121 -33.52 -27.66 -1.77
C ASP A 121 -32.81 -26.34 -1.41
N LYS A 122 -33.15 -25.73 -0.26
CA LYS A 122 -32.49 -24.48 0.20
C LYS A 122 -30.99 -24.66 0.46
N LEU A 123 -30.58 -25.78 1.07
CA LEU A 123 -29.16 -26.06 1.33
C LEU A 123 -28.40 -26.30 0.02
N SER A 124 -29.01 -27.01 -0.93
CA SER A 124 -28.44 -27.27 -2.25
C SER A 124 -28.33 -25.97 -3.06
N GLU A 125 -29.36 -25.12 -3.03
CA GLU A 125 -29.37 -23.80 -3.67
C GLU A 125 -28.31 -22.89 -3.06
N LEU A 126 -28.19 -22.86 -1.73
CA LEU A 126 -27.12 -22.12 -1.05
C LEU A 126 -25.73 -22.58 -1.53
N ALA A 127 -25.48 -23.90 -1.59
CA ALA A 127 -24.20 -24.41 -2.08
C ALA A 127 -23.91 -23.93 -3.52
N GLY A 128 -24.89 -24.01 -4.43
CA GLY A 128 -24.74 -23.53 -5.81
C GLY A 128 -24.49 -22.02 -5.90
N ASN A 129 -25.23 -21.22 -5.12
CA ASN A 129 -25.05 -19.78 -5.05
C ASN A 129 -23.67 -19.40 -4.47
N LEU A 130 -23.19 -20.13 -3.46
CA LEU A 130 -21.86 -19.92 -2.88
C LEU A 130 -20.76 -20.23 -3.88
N VAL A 131 -20.82 -21.35 -4.61
CA VAL A 131 -19.83 -21.68 -5.65
C VAL A 131 -19.79 -20.58 -6.70
N SER A 132 -20.94 -20.19 -7.24
CA SER A 132 -21.03 -19.15 -8.27
C SER A 132 -20.49 -17.80 -7.76
N THR A 133 -20.76 -17.47 -6.50
CA THR A 133 -20.26 -16.25 -5.86
C THR A 133 -18.75 -16.32 -5.64
N LEU A 134 -18.21 -17.47 -5.21
CA LEU A 134 -16.78 -17.68 -5.04
C LEU A 134 -16.04 -17.52 -6.36
N GLU A 135 -16.54 -18.12 -7.43
CA GLU A 135 -15.99 -17.99 -8.78
C GLU A 135 -15.98 -16.53 -9.24
N ALA A 136 -17.08 -15.80 -9.02
CA ALA A 136 -17.17 -14.38 -9.35
C ALA A 136 -16.18 -13.53 -8.54
N VAL A 137 -16.01 -13.79 -7.24
CA VAL A 137 -15.05 -13.09 -6.39
C VAL A 137 -13.61 -13.36 -6.86
N VAL A 138 -13.25 -14.62 -7.10
CA VAL A 138 -11.91 -15.01 -7.60
C VAL A 138 -11.63 -14.35 -8.94
N SER A 139 -12.55 -14.48 -9.91
CA SER A 139 -12.40 -13.88 -11.23
C SER A 139 -12.24 -12.36 -11.17
N THR A 140 -12.99 -11.70 -10.28
CA THR A 140 -12.86 -10.26 -10.06
C THR A 140 -11.50 -9.92 -9.43
N THR A 141 -11.04 -10.70 -8.44
CA THR A 141 -9.72 -10.48 -7.82
C THR A 141 -8.57 -10.70 -8.78
N GLU A 142 -8.59 -11.77 -9.58
CA GLU A 142 -7.59 -12.02 -10.63
C GLU A 142 -7.54 -10.86 -11.62
N LYS A 143 -8.71 -10.40 -12.08
CA LYS A 143 -8.78 -9.24 -12.96
C LYS A 143 -8.18 -7.98 -12.33
N VAL A 144 -8.49 -7.69 -11.06
CA VAL A 144 -7.90 -6.54 -10.37
C VAL A 144 -6.38 -6.66 -10.29
N LEU A 145 -5.85 -7.85 -9.96
CA LEU A 145 -4.40 -8.08 -9.92
C LEU A 145 -3.74 -7.89 -11.30
N ASP A 146 -4.36 -8.41 -12.36
CA ASP A 146 -3.88 -8.25 -13.73
C ASP A 146 -3.94 -6.78 -14.18
N ASP A 147 -5.05 -6.09 -13.90
CA ASP A 147 -5.26 -4.68 -14.21
C ASP A 147 -4.23 -3.80 -13.47
N THR A 148 -3.96 -4.07 -12.19
CA THR A 148 -2.92 -3.38 -11.41
C THR A 148 -1.51 -3.65 -11.95
N ALA A 149 -1.20 -4.90 -12.30
CA ALA A 149 0.10 -5.23 -12.89
C ALA A 149 0.31 -4.52 -14.24
N LEU A 150 -0.76 -4.42 -15.05
CA LEU A 150 -0.74 -3.72 -16.32
C LEU A 150 -0.53 -2.21 -16.15
N ASP A 151 -1.12 -1.58 -15.12
CA ASP A 151 -0.87 -0.18 -14.80
C ASP A 151 0.61 0.08 -14.50
N VAL A 152 1.20 -0.73 -13.61
CA VAL A 152 2.62 -0.64 -13.26
C VAL A 152 3.50 -0.88 -14.50
N GLU A 153 3.17 -1.88 -15.31
CA GLU A 153 3.87 -2.18 -16.56
C GLU A 153 3.84 -0.99 -17.52
N ASN A 154 2.68 -0.35 -17.70
CA ASN A 154 2.53 0.79 -18.60
C ASN A 154 3.37 1.99 -18.15
N ILE A 155 3.43 2.26 -16.84
CA ILE A 155 4.29 3.33 -16.30
C ILE A 155 5.76 2.98 -16.55
N VAL A 156 6.18 1.77 -16.24
CA VAL A 156 7.58 1.34 -16.45
C VAL A 156 7.93 1.39 -17.93
N LYS A 157 7.06 0.94 -18.84
CA LYS A 157 7.27 1.06 -20.29
C LYS A 157 7.45 2.51 -20.76
N ALA A 158 6.76 3.46 -20.16
CA ALA A 158 6.94 4.88 -20.48
C ALA A 158 8.34 5.41 -20.14
N ALA A 159 9.05 4.73 -19.23
CA ALA A 159 10.45 5.03 -18.92
C ALA A 159 11.43 4.59 -20.01
N ALA A 160 11.03 3.68 -20.91
CA ALA A 160 11.89 3.16 -21.96
C ALA A 160 12.08 4.17 -23.10
N GLU A 161 13.19 4.02 -23.81
CA GLU A 161 13.48 4.78 -25.02
C GLU A 161 12.54 4.33 -26.16
N PRO A 162 11.80 5.25 -26.82
CA PRO A 162 10.74 4.89 -27.78
C PRO A 162 11.21 4.05 -28.96
N LEU A 163 12.48 4.20 -29.37
CA LEU A 163 13.03 3.54 -30.55
C LEU A 163 13.68 2.19 -30.23
N SER A 164 14.35 2.05 -29.08
CA SER A 164 15.07 0.83 -28.72
C SER A 164 14.30 -0.06 -27.75
N GLY A 165 13.36 0.50 -26.97
CA GLY A 165 12.74 -0.20 -25.84
C GLY A 165 13.70 -0.44 -24.66
N GLU A 166 14.89 0.14 -24.69
CA GLU A 166 15.88 0.02 -23.62
C GLU A 166 15.65 1.08 -22.54
N PHE A 167 16.05 0.76 -21.32
CA PHE A 167 16.07 1.73 -20.22
C PHE A 167 17.46 2.37 -20.10
N LEU A 168 17.51 3.69 -20.20
CA LEU A 168 18.71 4.46 -19.92
C LEU A 168 18.61 5.01 -18.50
N VAL A 169 19.50 4.56 -17.61
CA VAL A 169 19.56 5.02 -16.22
C VAL A 169 20.87 5.81 -16.03
N PRO A 170 20.84 7.06 -15.51
CA PRO A 170 19.65 7.80 -15.06
C PRO A 170 18.69 8.16 -16.19
N LEU A 171 17.38 8.17 -15.87
CA LEU A 171 16.31 8.46 -16.83
C LEU A 171 16.40 9.90 -17.32
N LEU A 172 16.11 10.12 -18.60
CA LEU A 172 15.99 11.46 -19.15
C LEU A 172 14.73 12.15 -18.62
N PRO A 173 14.72 13.49 -18.47
CA PRO A 173 13.55 14.23 -18.01
C PRO A 173 12.28 13.93 -18.83
N GLU A 174 12.42 13.72 -20.14
CA GLU A 174 11.31 13.38 -21.03
C GLU A 174 10.72 12.00 -20.72
N ARG A 175 11.53 11.04 -20.25
CA ARG A 175 11.06 9.71 -19.82
C ARG A 175 10.30 9.81 -18.50
N ILE A 176 10.81 10.59 -17.55
CA ILE A 176 10.13 10.86 -16.27
C ILE A 176 8.79 11.57 -16.51
N ALA A 177 8.75 12.55 -17.42
CA ALA A 177 7.51 13.20 -17.84
C ALA A 177 6.52 12.22 -18.48
N SER A 178 7.00 11.30 -19.32
CA SER A 178 6.17 10.25 -19.93
C SER A 178 5.58 9.30 -18.86
N MET A 179 6.39 8.89 -17.88
CA MET A 179 5.91 8.09 -16.74
C MET A 179 4.82 8.81 -15.94
N ARG A 180 4.99 10.11 -15.72
CA ARG A 180 4.00 10.94 -15.02
C ARG A 180 2.70 11.06 -15.81
N GLU A 181 2.76 11.28 -17.12
CA GLU A 181 1.57 11.33 -17.96
C GLU A 181 0.76 10.03 -17.88
N VAL A 182 1.43 8.87 -17.86
CA VAL A 182 0.74 7.58 -17.66
C VAL A 182 0.14 7.47 -16.26
N MET A 183 0.88 7.85 -15.21
CA MET A 183 0.36 7.85 -13.83
C MET A 183 -0.89 8.73 -13.70
N ASP A 184 -0.89 9.90 -14.34
CA ASP A 184 -1.98 10.86 -14.26
C ASP A 184 -3.27 10.38 -14.94
N GLN A 185 -3.17 9.40 -15.86
CA GLN A 185 -4.32 8.76 -16.50
C GLN A 185 -4.93 7.63 -15.65
N ILE A 186 -4.23 7.14 -14.62
CA ILE A 186 -4.76 6.10 -13.73
C ILE A 186 -5.77 6.72 -12.76
N GLU A 187 -6.95 6.11 -12.67
CA GLU A 187 -8.01 6.54 -11.76
C GLU A 187 -7.55 6.45 -10.30
N SER A 188 -7.86 7.46 -9.47
CA SER A 188 -7.41 7.51 -8.06
C SER A 188 -7.74 6.26 -7.24
N PRO A 189 -8.91 5.59 -7.40
CA PRO A 189 -9.19 4.35 -6.67
C PRO A 189 -8.28 3.18 -7.04
N ARG A 190 -7.59 3.21 -8.19
CA ARG A 190 -6.62 2.19 -8.62
C ARG A 190 -5.21 2.44 -8.11
N LEU A 191 -4.92 3.64 -7.64
CA LEU A 191 -3.66 4.01 -6.97
C LEU A 191 -3.74 3.63 -5.49
N ASP A 192 -4.00 2.36 -5.21
CA ASP A 192 -4.29 1.82 -3.88
C ASP A 192 -3.12 1.00 -3.30
N GLU A 193 -3.38 0.28 -2.20
CA GLU A 193 -2.39 -0.60 -1.57
C GLU A 193 -1.96 -1.76 -2.48
N GLY A 194 -2.83 -2.25 -3.36
CA GLY A 194 -2.49 -3.30 -4.33
C GLY A 194 -1.47 -2.82 -5.36
N PHE A 195 -1.63 -1.59 -5.84
CA PHE A 195 -0.67 -0.92 -6.71
C PHE A 195 0.72 -0.80 -6.06
N LEU A 196 0.78 -0.30 -4.83
CA LEU A 196 2.05 -0.15 -4.11
C LEU A 196 2.69 -1.50 -3.78
N THR A 197 1.91 -2.49 -3.36
CA THR A 197 2.41 -3.85 -3.08
C THR A 197 3.01 -4.50 -4.33
N THR A 198 2.42 -4.23 -5.50
CA THR A 198 2.94 -4.71 -6.79
C THR A 198 4.31 -4.09 -7.09
N ILE A 199 4.45 -2.78 -6.93
CA ILE A 199 5.74 -2.07 -7.11
C ILE A 199 6.80 -2.58 -6.13
N ASP A 200 6.46 -2.71 -4.84
CA ASP A 200 7.38 -3.23 -3.81
C ASP A 200 7.85 -4.65 -4.15
N SER A 201 6.93 -5.52 -4.58
CA SER A 201 7.26 -6.87 -5.02
C SER A 201 8.22 -6.89 -6.21
N TRP A 202 7.97 -6.04 -7.22
CA TRP A 202 8.84 -5.92 -8.39
C TRP A 202 10.21 -5.33 -8.04
N MET A 203 10.25 -4.38 -7.11
CA MET A 203 11.49 -3.74 -6.66
C MET A 203 12.36 -4.73 -5.88
N ASN A 204 11.77 -5.47 -4.94
CA ASN A 204 12.45 -6.52 -4.18
C ASN A 204 12.99 -7.62 -5.10
N LYS A 205 12.19 -8.05 -6.08
CA LYS A 205 12.63 -9.02 -7.08
C LYS A 205 13.78 -8.47 -7.94
N SER A 206 13.67 -7.24 -8.41
CA SER A 206 14.72 -6.59 -9.22
C SER A 206 16.03 -6.48 -8.44
N GLY A 207 15.98 -6.15 -7.15
CA GLY A 207 17.15 -6.13 -6.27
C GLY A 207 17.77 -7.53 -6.08
N GLN A 208 16.94 -8.57 -5.93
CA GLN A 208 17.42 -9.96 -5.85
C GLN A 208 18.07 -10.44 -7.15
N ASP A 209 17.53 -10.01 -8.29
CA ASP A 209 18.04 -10.34 -9.63
C ASP A 209 19.25 -9.49 -10.05
N GLY A 210 19.69 -8.53 -9.21
CA GLY A 210 20.83 -7.64 -9.50
C GLY A 210 20.53 -6.59 -10.58
N MET A 211 19.25 -6.28 -10.80
CA MET A 211 18.80 -5.28 -11.78
C MET A 211 18.70 -3.90 -11.11
N ASP A 212 19.84 -3.34 -10.71
CA ASP A 212 19.90 -2.06 -9.98
C ASP A 212 19.21 -0.91 -10.74
N GLY A 213 19.35 -0.87 -12.07
CA GLY A 213 18.66 0.13 -12.89
C GLY A 213 17.14 0.04 -12.81
N MET A 214 16.58 -1.16 -12.69
CA MET A 214 15.13 -1.35 -12.53
C MET A 214 14.65 -0.91 -11.15
N VAL A 215 15.45 -1.14 -10.10
CA VAL A 215 15.17 -0.62 -8.75
C VAL A 215 15.07 0.90 -8.78
N VAL A 216 15.98 1.58 -9.46
CA VAL A 216 15.96 3.04 -9.62
C VAL A 216 14.71 3.52 -10.37
N ILE A 217 14.30 2.83 -11.43
CA ILE A 217 13.08 3.17 -12.19
C ILE A 217 11.83 3.01 -11.30
N LEU A 218 11.70 1.88 -10.59
CA LEU A 218 10.58 1.63 -9.68
C LEU A 218 10.56 2.63 -8.51
N GLN A 219 11.72 3.10 -8.06
CA GLN A 219 11.80 4.18 -7.08
C GLN A 219 11.25 5.50 -7.65
N LYS A 220 11.56 5.83 -8.91
CA LYS A 220 10.94 6.98 -9.60
C LYS A 220 9.43 6.81 -9.74
N VAL A 221 8.92 5.59 -9.95
CA VAL A 221 7.46 5.32 -9.91
C VAL A 221 6.86 5.69 -8.56
N LEU A 222 7.48 5.29 -7.43
CA LEU A 222 7.00 5.64 -6.09
C LEU A 222 7.02 7.15 -5.83
N GLN A 223 8.04 7.86 -6.32
CA GLN A 223 8.13 9.32 -6.22
C GLN A 223 7.02 10.01 -7.01
N ILE A 224 6.78 9.59 -8.26
CA ILE A 224 5.70 10.10 -9.10
C ILE A 224 4.35 9.80 -8.45
N TYR A 225 4.13 8.57 -7.98
CA TYR A 225 2.93 8.17 -7.25
C TYR A 225 2.66 9.13 -6.07
N ALA A 226 3.65 9.35 -5.20
CA ALA A 226 3.50 10.20 -4.02
C ALA A 226 3.12 11.63 -4.43
N GLY A 227 3.83 12.22 -5.39
CA GLY A 227 3.52 13.54 -5.93
C GLY A 227 2.10 13.63 -6.49
N THR A 228 1.68 12.66 -7.30
CA THR A 228 0.36 12.62 -7.94
C THR A 228 -0.76 12.45 -6.91
N VAL A 229 -0.68 11.48 -5.98
CA VAL A 229 -1.75 11.24 -5.01
C VAL A 229 -1.87 12.37 -3.99
N ILE A 230 -0.75 12.97 -3.57
CA ILE A 230 -0.77 14.13 -2.67
C ILE A 230 -1.40 15.31 -3.39
N THR A 231 -1.00 15.59 -4.64
CA THR A 231 -1.58 16.67 -5.44
C THR A 231 -3.09 16.50 -5.59
N ARG A 232 -3.55 15.28 -5.92
CA ARG A 232 -4.98 14.97 -6.05
C ARG A 232 -5.77 15.06 -4.73
N ALA A 233 -5.14 14.74 -3.61
CA ALA A 233 -5.78 14.77 -2.29
C ALA A 233 -5.81 16.18 -1.68
N ARG A 234 -4.91 17.07 -2.10
CA ARG A 234 -4.87 18.45 -1.65
C ARG A 234 -6.10 19.21 -2.17
N ASN A 235 -6.94 19.66 -1.24
CA ASN A 235 -7.97 20.65 -1.54
C ASN A 235 -7.33 22.04 -1.49
N THR A 236 -6.85 22.54 -2.63
CA THR A 236 -6.51 23.96 -2.77
C THR A 236 -7.82 24.75 -2.81
N GLY A 237 -8.25 25.26 -1.66
CA GLY A 237 -9.49 26.06 -1.52
C GLY A 237 -9.42 27.38 -2.29
N ASP A 238 -9.39 28.51 -1.56
CA ASP A 238 -9.22 29.86 -2.14
C ASP A 238 -7.95 29.98 -3.00
N ALA A 239 -7.75 31.15 -3.63
CA ALA A 239 -6.57 31.47 -4.41
C ALA A 239 -5.27 30.98 -3.71
N PRO A 240 -4.48 30.11 -4.36
CA PRO A 240 -3.36 29.45 -3.71
C PRO A 240 -2.31 30.47 -3.30
N SER A 241 -1.81 30.34 -2.07
CA SER A 241 -0.69 31.16 -1.61
C SER A 241 0.54 30.90 -2.48
N PRO A 242 1.49 31.84 -2.60
CA PRO A 242 2.73 31.59 -3.33
C PRO A 242 3.50 30.34 -2.85
N ALA A 243 3.47 30.03 -1.54
CA ALA A 243 4.04 28.81 -0.98
C ALA A 243 3.27 27.55 -1.43
N ALA A 244 1.94 27.62 -1.55
CA ALA A 244 1.13 26.53 -2.07
C ALA A 244 1.40 26.26 -3.56
N VAL A 245 1.62 27.31 -4.35
CA VAL A 245 2.02 27.20 -5.77
C VAL A 245 3.39 26.55 -5.90
N LEU A 246 4.40 27.03 -5.15
CA LEU A 246 5.72 26.41 -5.15
C LEU A 246 5.66 24.94 -4.69
N PHE A 247 4.87 24.63 -3.66
CA PHE A 247 4.72 23.26 -3.20
C PHE A 247 4.09 22.37 -4.28
N GLU A 248 3.08 22.84 -4.99
CA GLU A 248 2.48 22.12 -6.11
C GLU A 248 3.47 21.91 -7.28
N GLU A 249 4.30 22.91 -7.59
CA GLU A 249 5.40 22.74 -8.56
C GLU A 249 6.37 21.63 -8.12
N LEU A 250 6.76 21.62 -6.85
CA LEU A 250 7.66 20.61 -6.29
C LEU A 250 7.03 19.20 -6.30
N LEU A 251 5.74 19.06 -6.01
CA LEU A 251 5.05 17.76 -6.09
C LEU A 251 5.01 17.19 -7.52
N ASN A 252 4.97 18.07 -8.53
CA ASN A 252 4.81 17.70 -9.93
C ASN A 252 6.14 17.63 -10.72
N MET A 253 7.26 18.01 -10.10
CA MET A 253 8.57 17.92 -10.75
C MET A 253 9.32 16.65 -10.37
N ASP A 254 10.45 16.42 -11.03
CA ASP A 254 11.39 15.38 -10.63
C ASP A 254 12.16 15.81 -9.37
N THR A 255 12.29 14.90 -8.41
CA THR A 255 12.92 15.13 -7.09
C THR A 255 14.39 15.55 -7.20
N ASP A 256 15.07 15.15 -8.28
CA ASP A 256 16.46 15.53 -8.55
C ASP A 256 16.59 17.05 -8.83
N ASN A 257 15.50 17.70 -9.23
CA ASN A 257 15.45 19.13 -9.52
C ASN A 257 14.96 19.99 -8.35
N TRP A 258 14.56 19.38 -7.22
CA TRP A 258 14.08 20.12 -6.05
C TRP A 258 15.10 21.13 -5.54
N ASP A 259 16.36 20.74 -5.37
CA ASP A 259 17.38 21.63 -4.80
C ASP A 259 17.60 22.88 -5.67
N PHE A 260 17.54 22.73 -6.99
CA PHE A 260 17.62 23.84 -7.92
C PHE A 260 16.40 24.76 -7.78
N GLN A 261 15.18 24.19 -7.77
CA GLN A 261 13.95 24.97 -7.66
C GLN A 261 13.84 25.70 -6.32
N LEU A 262 14.19 25.03 -5.21
CA LEU A 262 14.20 25.62 -3.87
C LEU A 262 15.16 26.81 -3.80
N ARG A 263 16.40 26.68 -4.30
CA ARG A 263 17.36 27.81 -4.34
C ARG A 263 16.89 28.98 -5.19
N ASN A 264 16.11 28.72 -6.24
CA ASN A 264 15.61 29.77 -7.13
C ASN A 264 14.41 30.53 -6.55
N LYS A 265 13.66 29.90 -5.64
CA LYS A 265 12.37 30.41 -5.16
C LYS A 265 12.36 30.76 -3.67
N ILE A 266 13.35 30.29 -2.91
CA ILE A 266 13.51 30.52 -1.47
C ILE A 266 14.85 31.21 -1.22
N GLY A 267 14.84 32.28 -0.44
CA GLY A 267 16.04 33.01 -0.05
C GLY A 267 15.79 34.47 0.30
N GLU A 268 16.84 35.28 0.35
CA GLU A 268 16.79 36.70 0.72
C GLU A 268 16.49 37.57 -0.51
N GLY A 269 15.26 38.10 -0.61
CA GLY A 269 14.85 39.04 -1.66
C GLY A 269 13.36 39.38 -1.59
N GLU A 270 12.95 40.55 -2.09
CA GLU A 270 11.55 41.00 -2.06
C GLU A 270 10.58 40.08 -2.81
N GLU A 271 11.08 39.29 -3.77
CA GLU A 271 10.28 38.35 -4.58
C GLU A 271 10.41 36.87 -4.15
N LEU A 272 11.28 36.57 -3.17
CA LEU A 272 11.53 35.19 -2.72
C LEU A 272 10.62 34.80 -1.56
N LEU A 273 10.31 33.50 -1.49
CA LEU A 273 9.47 32.95 -0.44
C LEU A 273 10.30 32.58 0.79
N SER A 274 9.73 32.79 1.98
CA SER A 274 10.33 32.30 3.22
C SER A 274 10.22 30.77 3.29
N SER A 275 11.27 30.14 3.82
CA SER A 275 11.31 28.69 4.04
C SER A 275 10.20 28.24 5.00
N GLU A 276 9.89 29.04 6.02
CA GLU A 276 8.82 28.81 6.99
C GLU A 276 7.44 28.73 6.34
N ALA A 277 7.19 29.56 5.31
CA ALA A 277 5.91 29.56 4.61
C ALA A 277 5.69 28.25 3.83
N LEU A 278 6.74 27.76 3.14
CA LEU A 278 6.69 26.47 2.46
C LEU A 278 6.57 25.31 3.46
N MET A 279 7.35 25.35 4.54
CA MET A 279 7.29 24.34 5.61
C MET A 279 5.89 24.26 6.24
N ALA A 280 5.22 25.38 6.46
CA ALA A 280 3.85 25.41 6.98
C ALA A 280 2.85 24.75 6.02
N GLU A 281 3.04 24.92 4.71
CA GLU A 281 2.21 24.28 3.68
C GLU A 281 2.41 22.75 3.64
N ILE A 282 3.67 22.31 3.69
CA ILE A 282 4.02 20.88 3.74
C ILE A 282 3.43 20.24 4.99
N GLN A 283 3.60 20.88 6.16
CA GLN A 283 3.07 20.38 7.43
C GLN A 283 1.54 20.25 7.43
N ARG A 284 0.83 21.25 6.89
CA ARG A 284 -0.64 21.18 6.75
C ARG A 284 -1.07 20.02 5.86
N THR A 285 -0.30 19.73 4.82
CA THR A 285 -0.57 18.61 3.91
C THR A 285 -0.34 17.27 4.59
N ILE A 286 0.72 17.13 5.39
CA ILE A 286 0.94 15.93 6.22
C ILE A 286 -0.26 15.69 7.14
N GLU A 287 -0.72 16.73 7.84
CA GLU A 287 -1.84 16.62 8.80
C GLU A 287 -3.17 16.27 8.14
N SER A 288 -3.46 16.86 6.97
CA SER A 288 -4.74 16.67 6.29
C SER A 288 -4.80 15.44 5.39
N VAL A 289 -3.68 15.04 4.79
CA VAL A 289 -3.63 13.93 3.82
C VAL A 289 -3.01 12.70 4.48
N VAL A 290 -1.74 12.77 4.91
CA VAL A 290 -0.96 11.60 5.31
C VAL A 290 -1.43 11.00 6.63
N LEU A 291 -1.79 11.83 7.62
CA LEU A 291 -2.32 11.34 8.90
C LEU A 291 -3.77 10.83 8.81
N GLY A 292 -4.47 11.10 7.70
CA GLY A 292 -5.80 10.55 7.42
C GLY A 292 -5.77 9.13 6.83
N LEU A 293 -4.60 8.63 6.43
CA LEU A 293 -4.42 7.30 5.87
C LEU A 293 -4.43 6.22 6.96
N GLU A 294 -4.68 4.98 6.56
CA GLU A 294 -4.64 3.84 7.48
C GLU A 294 -3.23 3.72 8.10
N ASN A 295 -3.18 3.66 9.43
CA ASN A 295 -1.92 3.62 10.16
C ASN A 295 -1.10 2.39 9.78
N GLY A 296 0.13 2.63 9.33
CA GLY A 296 1.05 1.59 8.90
C GLY A 296 0.80 1.06 7.49
N SER A 297 -0.16 1.61 6.74
CA SER A 297 -0.36 1.31 5.31
C SER A 297 0.86 1.69 4.47
N MET A 298 1.01 1.08 3.30
CA MET A 298 2.11 1.40 2.39
C MET A 298 1.98 2.81 1.83
N ALA A 299 0.75 3.25 1.53
CA ALA A 299 0.47 4.61 1.06
C ALA A 299 0.92 5.66 2.09
N GLN A 300 0.64 5.44 3.37
CA GLN A 300 1.09 6.35 4.43
C GLN A 300 2.62 6.44 4.49
N ARG A 301 3.32 5.30 4.41
CA ARG A 301 4.80 5.28 4.46
C ARG A 301 5.41 6.00 3.27
N VAL A 302 5.00 5.66 2.05
CA VAL A 302 5.55 6.24 0.82
C VAL A 302 5.34 7.76 0.77
N GLN A 303 4.13 8.24 1.10
CA GLN A 303 3.86 9.68 1.12
C GLN A 303 4.62 10.40 2.25
N ALA A 304 4.73 9.79 3.44
CA ALA A 304 5.45 10.36 4.56
C ALA A 304 6.96 10.47 4.30
N GLU A 305 7.58 9.46 3.67
CA GLU A 305 8.99 9.48 3.30
C GLU A 305 9.26 10.56 2.24
N TYR A 306 8.42 10.64 1.21
CA TYR A 306 8.51 11.65 0.16
C TYR A 306 8.45 13.08 0.72
N LEU A 307 7.46 13.38 1.58
CA LEU A 307 7.34 14.70 2.20
C LEU A 307 8.44 14.98 3.22
N ARG A 308 8.94 13.96 3.93
CA ARG A 308 10.07 14.10 4.86
C ARG A 308 11.35 14.46 4.13
N GLU A 309 11.61 13.85 2.97
CA GLU A 309 12.75 14.21 2.14
C GLU A 309 12.67 15.67 1.71
N LEU A 310 11.49 16.12 1.26
CA LEU A 310 11.27 17.52 0.91
C LEU A 310 11.51 18.45 2.10
N ILE A 311 11.00 18.12 3.29
CA ILE A 311 11.26 18.86 4.53
C ILE A 311 12.77 18.99 4.78
N THR A 312 13.50 17.88 4.69
CA THR A 312 14.96 17.87 4.93
C THR A 312 15.69 18.81 3.98
N ARG A 313 15.28 18.84 2.70
CA ARG A 313 15.86 19.74 1.70
C ARG A 313 15.49 21.21 1.93
N VAL A 314 14.26 21.48 2.37
CA VAL A 314 13.81 22.84 2.72
C VAL A 314 14.52 23.37 3.98
N GLU A 315 14.72 22.52 4.99
CA GLU A 315 15.49 22.85 6.20
C GLU A 315 16.97 23.15 5.90
N ALA A 316 17.53 22.51 4.88
CA ALA A 316 18.89 22.77 4.41
C ALA A 316 19.04 24.11 3.66
N MET A 317 17.95 24.81 3.34
CA MET A 317 18.02 26.14 2.73
C MET A 317 18.49 27.17 3.77
N PRO A 318 19.22 28.22 3.35
CA PRO A 318 19.64 29.29 4.25
C PRO A 318 18.44 29.84 5.03
N GLN A 319 18.55 29.81 6.35
CA GLN A 319 17.56 30.36 7.26
C GLN A 319 17.84 31.87 7.44
N GLU A 320 16.78 32.66 7.62
CA GLU A 320 16.82 34.11 7.92
C GLU A 320 17.86 34.50 8.99
#